data_AF-A0AAD9QQ57-F1
#
_entry.id   AF-A0AAD9QQ57-F1
#
_cell.length_a   1.000
_cell.length_b   1.000
_cell.length_c   1.000
_cell.angle_alpha   90.00
_cell.angle_beta   90.00
_cell.angle_gamma   90.00
#
_symmetry.space_group_name_H-M   'P 1'
#
loop_
_entity.id
_entity.type
_entity.pdbx_description
1 polymer ?
#
loop_
_entity_poly.entity_id
_entity_poly.type
_entity_poly.pdbx_seq_one_letter_code
_entity_poly.pdbx_strand_id
1 'polypeptide(L)'
;MVFPLVKVIVGSYAPTLSFSKMSAEFYLRYYVGHKGKFGHEFLEFEFRPDGKLRYANNSNYKNDVMIRKEAFVHKAVMDELKRIIGESEILKEDDTLWPQPDRVGRQELEIVMADEHISFTTSKIGSLIDVNQCKDADGLRCFYYLVQDLKCMVFSLIGLHFKIKPI
;
A
#
# COMPACT_ATOMS: atom_id res chain seq x y z
N MET A 1 -41.36 1.06 64.00
CA MET A 1 -42.12 1.00 62.73
C MET A 1 -41.77 2.23 61.91
N VAL A 2 -41.29 2.00 60.68
CA VAL A 2 -41.11 2.92 59.54
C VAL A 2 -40.15 4.12 59.72
N PHE A 3 -38.91 3.95 59.23
CA PHE A 3 -38.05 5.06 58.77
C PHE A 3 -38.35 5.34 57.28
N PRO A 4 -38.39 6.60 56.82
CA PRO A 4 -38.57 6.90 55.40
C PRO A 4 -37.25 6.72 54.64
N LEU A 5 -37.27 5.89 53.59
CA LEU A 5 -36.14 5.76 52.66
C LEU A 5 -36.02 7.02 51.80
N VAL A 6 -34.98 7.81 52.04
CA VAL A 6 -34.49 8.82 51.10
C VAL A 6 -33.78 8.08 49.96
N LYS A 7 -34.38 8.08 48.76
CA LYS A 7 -33.75 7.50 47.57
C LYS A 7 -32.80 8.55 46.99
N VAL A 8 -31.51 8.38 47.28
CA VAL A 8 -30.38 9.15 46.73
C VAL A 8 -30.36 8.98 45.20
N ILE A 9 -30.34 10.10 44.49
CA ILE A 9 -30.03 10.14 43.05
C ILE A 9 -28.52 9.95 42.92
N VAL A 10 -28.09 8.83 42.34
CA VAL A 10 -26.71 8.63 41.89
C VAL A 10 -26.77 8.43 40.38
N GLY A 11 -26.36 9.46 39.64
CA GLY A 11 -26.09 9.35 38.21
C GLY A 11 -24.78 8.62 37.93
N SER A 12 -24.52 8.37 36.63
CA SER A 12 -23.39 7.66 36.02
C SER A 12 -23.43 6.13 36.25
N TYR A 13 -23.27 5.27 35.25
CA TYR A 13 -22.33 5.32 34.14
C TYR A 13 -22.97 4.73 32.87
N ALA A 14 -23.03 5.52 31.80
CA ALA A 14 -23.12 4.95 30.46
C ALA A 14 -21.84 4.12 30.23
N PRO A 15 -21.90 2.93 29.61
CA PRO A 15 -20.69 2.26 29.19
C PRO A 15 -20.03 3.16 28.15
N THR A 16 -18.89 3.74 28.53
CA THR A 16 -17.96 4.37 27.59
C THR A 16 -17.72 3.35 26.47
N LEU A 17 -18.00 3.76 25.24
CA LEU A 17 -17.56 3.01 24.07
C LEU A 17 -16.09 2.65 24.29
N SER A 18 -15.81 1.35 24.31
CA SER A 18 -14.47 0.84 24.49
C SER A 18 -13.56 1.49 23.45
N PHE A 19 -12.57 2.24 23.93
CA PHE A 19 -11.50 2.89 23.17
C PHE A 19 -10.52 1.87 22.54
N SER A 20 -11.03 0.75 22.04
CA SER A 20 -10.25 -0.46 21.71
C SER A 20 -10.36 -0.90 20.25
N LYS A 21 -10.83 -0.05 19.32
CA LYS A 21 -10.84 -0.41 17.90
C LYS A 21 -10.67 0.75 16.92
N MET A 22 -9.69 1.62 17.16
CA MET A 22 -9.00 2.36 16.10
C MET A 22 -7.59 1.81 15.99
N SER A 23 -7.45 0.54 15.63
CA SER A 23 -6.19 0.14 14.99
C SER A 23 -6.16 0.93 13.69
N ALA A 24 -5.34 1.99 13.62
CA ALA A 24 -5.14 2.80 12.43
C ALA A 24 -5.11 1.88 11.21
N GLU A 25 -6.17 1.95 10.38
CA GLU A 25 -6.30 1.05 9.24
C GLU A 25 -5.09 1.29 8.35
N PHE A 26 -4.40 0.19 8.01
CA PHE A 26 -3.25 0.23 7.14
C PHE A 26 -3.51 -0.66 5.95
N TYR A 27 -3.48 -0.06 4.77
CA TYR A 27 -3.62 -0.72 3.49
C TYR A 27 -2.57 -0.16 2.54
N LEU A 28 -1.95 -1.04 1.76
CA LEU A 28 -1.02 -0.66 0.71
C LEU A 28 -1.26 -1.59 -0.48
N ARG A 29 -1.49 -1.03 -1.66
CA ARG A 29 -1.51 -1.76 -2.92
C ARG A 29 -0.67 -1.02 -3.96
N TYR A 30 0.18 -1.77 -4.65
CA TYR A 30 0.91 -1.28 -5.80
C TYR A 30 0.67 -2.19 -6.99
N TYR A 31 0.39 -1.59 -8.14
CA TYR A 31 0.28 -2.27 -9.42
C TYR A 31 1.15 -1.58 -10.46
N VAL A 32 1.82 -2.37 -11.29
CA VAL A 32 2.43 -1.90 -12.54
C VAL A 32 2.16 -2.90 -13.63
N GLY A 33 1.72 -2.44 -14.78
CA GLY A 33 1.50 -3.34 -15.90
C GLY A 33 1.32 -2.62 -17.22
N HIS A 34 1.40 -3.41 -18.29
CA HIS A 34 1.18 -2.93 -19.64
C HIS A 34 0.62 -4.04 -20.52
N LYS A 35 -0.06 -3.65 -21.60
CA LYS A 35 -0.57 -4.60 -22.61
C LYS A 35 0.31 -4.49 -23.85
N GLY A 36 1.26 -5.41 -23.97
CA GLY A 36 2.18 -5.50 -25.09
C GLY A 36 1.74 -6.49 -26.15
N LYS A 37 2.61 -6.72 -27.14
CA LYS A 37 2.41 -7.71 -28.22
C LYS A 37 2.20 -9.13 -27.68
N PHE A 38 2.76 -9.43 -26.52
CA PHE A 38 2.74 -10.76 -25.91
C PHE A 38 1.63 -10.91 -24.86
N GLY A 39 0.68 -9.97 -24.78
CA GLY A 39 -0.42 -10.00 -23.83
C GLY A 39 -0.24 -9.00 -22.68
N HIS A 40 -0.88 -9.29 -21.55
CA HIS A 40 -0.87 -8.42 -20.38
C HIS A 40 0.20 -8.87 -19.40
N GLU A 41 1.23 -8.03 -19.26
CA GLU A 41 2.29 -8.23 -18.27
C GLU A 41 2.10 -7.27 -17.11
N PHE A 42 2.19 -7.79 -15.88
CA PHE A 42 2.01 -6.98 -14.68
C PHE A 42 2.68 -7.58 -13.45
N LEU A 43 2.92 -6.70 -12.48
CA LEU A 43 3.32 -7.00 -11.13
C LEU A 43 2.36 -6.26 -10.20
N GLU A 44 1.80 -6.97 -9.23
CA GLU A 44 0.93 -6.42 -8.21
C GLU A 44 1.28 -7.00 -6.84
N PHE A 45 1.27 -6.15 -5.82
CA PHE A 45 1.31 -6.61 -4.44
C PHE A 45 0.40 -5.77 -3.56
N GLU A 46 -0.12 -6.42 -2.52
CA GLU A 46 -1.08 -5.84 -1.57
C GLU A 46 -0.72 -6.28 -0.15
N PHE A 47 -0.70 -5.33 0.78
CA PHE A 47 -0.68 -5.56 2.22
C PHE A 47 -2.02 -5.15 2.82
N ARG A 48 -2.70 -6.12 3.42
CA ARG A 48 -3.99 -5.91 4.07
C ARG A 48 -3.82 -5.57 5.56
N PRO A 49 -4.84 -4.98 6.21
CA PRO A 49 -4.77 -4.61 7.63
C PRO A 49 -4.50 -5.78 8.58
N ASP A 50 -4.85 -7.00 8.17
CA ASP A 50 -4.60 -8.25 8.92
C ASP A 50 -3.16 -8.78 8.78
N GLY A 51 -2.29 -8.07 8.06
CA GLY A 51 -0.91 -8.48 7.78
C GLY A 51 -0.80 -9.47 6.62
N LYS A 52 -1.86 -9.71 5.85
CA LYS A 52 -1.79 -10.56 4.67
C LYS A 52 -1.11 -9.82 3.53
N LEU A 53 0.05 -10.34 3.09
CA LEU A 53 0.73 -9.99 1.86
C LEU A 53 0.21 -10.87 0.72
N ARG A 54 -0.26 -10.26 -0.35
CA ARG A 54 -0.62 -10.92 -1.62
C ARG A 54 0.28 -10.40 -2.72
N TYR A 55 0.81 -11.30 -3.53
CA TYR A 55 1.75 -11.01 -4.58
C TYR A 55 1.34 -11.73 -5.86
N ALA A 56 1.33 -11.01 -6.97
CA ALA A 56 1.04 -11.52 -8.30
C ALA A 56 2.06 -10.95 -9.30
N ASN A 57 2.68 -11.82 -10.10
CA ASN A 57 3.54 -11.42 -11.20
C ASN A 57 3.21 -12.28 -12.42
N ASN A 58 2.90 -11.61 -13.53
CA ASN A 58 2.70 -12.22 -14.82
C ASN A 58 3.69 -11.58 -15.82
N SER A 59 4.78 -12.29 -16.09
CA SER A 59 5.70 -11.99 -17.18
C SER A 59 5.44 -13.01 -18.30
N ASN A 60 5.02 -12.54 -19.47
CA ASN A 60 4.75 -13.44 -20.62
C ASN A 60 6.04 -13.76 -21.39
N TYR A 61 7.19 -13.44 -20.79
CA TYR A 61 8.49 -13.75 -21.35
C TYR A 61 8.73 -15.27 -21.31
N LYS A 62 8.90 -15.90 -22.48
CA LYS A 62 9.18 -17.34 -22.64
C LYS A 62 8.11 -18.30 -22.10
N ASN A 63 6.84 -17.90 -22.09
CA ASN A 63 5.72 -18.71 -21.57
C ASN A 63 5.84 -19.04 -20.07
N ASP A 64 6.38 -18.12 -19.28
CA ASP A 64 6.45 -18.32 -17.84
C ASP A 64 5.05 -18.44 -17.21
N VAL A 65 4.95 -19.21 -16.13
CA VAL A 65 3.69 -19.41 -15.42
C VAL A 65 3.49 -18.26 -14.44
N MET A 66 2.30 -17.66 -14.47
CA MET A 66 1.92 -16.60 -13.53
C MET A 66 2.22 -17.00 -12.07
N ILE A 67 3.01 -16.18 -11.39
CA ILE A 67 3.35 -16.37 -9.98
C ILE A 67 2.26 -15.71 -9.14
N ARG A 68 1.64 -16.49 -8.25
CA ARG A 68 0.72 -16.00 -7.22
C ARG A 68 1.14 -16.55 -5.87
N LYS A 69 1.35 -15.66 -4.90
CA LYS A 69 1.81 -16.00 -3.56
C LYS A 69 1.06 -15.19 -2.51
N GLU A 70 0.75 -15.83 -1.40
CA GLU A 70 0.13 -15.18 -0.24
C GLU A 70 0.82 -15.65 1.04
N ALA A 71 1.10 -14.73 1.94
CA ALA A 71 1.69 -15.00 3.24
C ALA A 71 1.19 -13.99 4.27
N PHE A 72 1.19 -14.36 5.55
CA PHE A 72 1.01 -13.40 6.63
C PHE A 72 2.38 -12.92 7.10
N VAL A 73 2.55 -11.61 7.21
CA VAL A 73 3.77 -10.99 7.73
C VAL A 73 3.61 -10.62 9.20
N HIS A 74 4.72 -10.60 9.93
CA HIS A 74 4.72 -10.16 11.32
C HIS A 74 4.44 -8.65 11.43
N LYS A 75 3.89 -8.20 12.57
CA LYS A 75 3.61 -6.77 12.83
C LYS A 75 4.83 -5.87 12.60
N ALA A 76 6.04 -6.34 12.90
CA ALA A 76 7.27 -5.58 12.66
C ALA A 76 7.47 -5.21 11.18
N VAL A 77 7.06 -6.07 10.24
CA VAL A 77 7.09 -5.77 8.79
C VAL A 77 6.07 -4.68 8.46
N MET A 78 4.89 -4.75 9.06
CA MET A 78 3.82 -3.75 8.87
C MET A 78 4.23 -2.39 9.44
N ASP A 79 4.87 -2.37 10.61
CA ASP A 79 5.36 -1.14 11.25
C ASP A 79 6.50 -0.51 10.42
N GLU A 80 7.37 -1.34 9.82
CA GLU A 80 8.43 -0.85 8.93
C GLU A 80 7.90 -0.28 7.61
N LEU A 81 6.88 -0.90 7.01
CA LEU A 81 6.19 -0.33 5.85
C LEU A 81 5.61 1.06 6.15
N LYS A 82 4.98 1.22 7.31
CA LYS A 82 4.47 2.52 7.77
C LYS A 82 5.60 3.54 7.95
N ARG A 83 6.75 3.12 8.49
CA ARG A 83 7.93 3.99 8.64
C ARG A 83 8.43 4.48 7.28
N ILE A 84 8.59 3.57 6.32
CA ILE A 84 9.03 3.89 4.94
C ILE A 84 8.07 4.89 4.28
N ILE A 85 6.76 4.64 4.38
CA ILE A 85 5.72 5.54 3.82
C ILE A 85 5.72 6.90 4.53
N GLY A 86 5.86 6.92 5.85
CA GLY A 86 5.90 8.17 6.62
C GLY A 86 7.13 9.03 6.30
N GLU A 87 8.30 8.40 6.14
CA GLU A 87 9.55 9.09 5.79
C GLU A 87 9.60 9.57 4.35
N SER A 88 8.88 8.92 3.42
CA SER A 88 8.84 9.35 2.03
C SER A 88 8.00 10.61 1.81
N GLU A 89 7.15 10.99 2.77
CA GLU A 89 6.19 12.11 2.65
C GLU A 89 5.17 11.97 1.51
N ILE A 90 5.00 10.75 0.96
CA ILE A 90 4.18 10.48 -0.24
C ILE A 90 2.70 10.87 -0.06
N LEU A 91 2.21 10.86 1.19
CA LEU A 91 0.82 11.20 1.51
C LEU A 91 0.50 12.68 1.28
N LYS A 92 1.52 13.53 1.14
CA LYS A 92 1.38 14.97 0.86
C LYS A 92 1.38 15.29 -0.63
N GLU A 93 1.66 14.31 -1.49
CA GLU A 93 1.78 14.46 -2.94
C GLU A 93 0.42 14.33 -3.65
N ASP A 94 0.35 14.80 -4.90
CA ASP A 94 -0.86 14.77 -5.73
C ASP A 94 -0.51 14.42 -7.19
N ASP A 95 -1.28 13.51 -7.80
CA ASP A 95 -0.98 12.99 -9.14
C ASP A 95 -1.64 13.78 -10.29
N THR A 96 -2.32 14.90 -10.02
CA THR A 96 -3.01 15.72 -11.04
C THR A 96 -2.08 16.16 -12.17
N LEU A 97 -0.80 16.39 -11.87
CA LEU A 97 0.21 16.85 -12.83
C LEU A 97 1.07 15.70 -13.40
N TRP A 98 0.84 14.47 -12.96
CA TRP A 98 1.63 13.32 -13.38
C TRP A 98 1.19 12.83 -14.77
N PRO A 99 2.09 12.16 -15.52
CA PRO A 99 1.77 11.61 -16.83
C PRO A 99 0.63 10.58 -16.74
N GLN A 100 -0.40 10.75 -17.55
CA GLN A 100 -1.53 9.83 -17.56
C GLN A 100 -1.15 8.46 -18.18
N PRO A 101 -1.76 7.34 -17.74
CA PRO A 101 -1.48 6.02 -18.31
C PRO A 101 -1.65 5.96 -19.82
N ASP A 102 -0.77 5.22 -20.48
CA ASP A 102 -0.74 5.10 -21.92
C ASP A 102 -0.54 3.64 -22.38
N ARG A 103 -0.15 3.44 -23.64
CA ARG A 103 0.13 2.10 -24.20
C ARG A 103 1.42 1.48 -23.65
N VAL A 104 2.37 2.29 -23.19
CA VAL A 104 3.65 1.84 -22.60
C VAL A 104 3.41 1.23 -21.23
N GLY A 105 2.45 1.76 -20.47
CA GLY A 105 1.94 1.10 -19.28
C GLY A 105 1.21 2.01 -18.30
N ARG A 106 0.88 1.42 -17.15
CA ARG A 106 0.19 2.03 -16.03
C ARG A 106 0.87 1.64 -14.73
N GLN A 107 0.93 2.59 -13.79
CA GLN A 107 1.26 2.38 -12.40
C GLN A 107 0.11 2.89 -11.53
N GLU A 108 -0.17 2.16 -10.45
CA GLU A 108 -1.15 2.54 -9.44
C GLU A 108 -0.54 2.33 -8.06
N LEU A 109 -0.77 3.27 -7.16
CA LEU A 109 -0.41 3.16 -5.74
C LEU A 109 -1.58 3.64 -4.91
N GLU A 110 -2.02 2.79 -3.99
CA GLU A 110 -3.12 3.10 -3.08
C GLU A 110 -2.65 2.83 -1.66
N ILE A 111 -2.78 3.84 -0.79
CA ILE A 111 -2.34 3.77 0.61
C ILE A 111 -3.43 4.32 1.50
N VAL A 112 -3.83 3.53 2.50
CA VAL A 112 -4.59 4.00 3.66
C VAL A 112 -3.66 3.91 4.86
N MET A 113 -3.45 5.01 5.56
CA MET A 113 -2.64 5.05 6.77
C MET A 113 -3.25 6.03 7.76
N ALA A 114 -3.74 5.52 8.89
CA ALA A 114 -4.47 6.32 9.88
C ALA A 114 -5.70 6.99 9.24
N ASP A 115 -5.74 8.32 9.19
CA ASP A 115 -6.86 9.09 8.65
C ASP A 115 -6.59 9.61 7.21
N GLU A 116 -5.46 9.22 6.62
CA GLU A 116 -5.05 9.62 5.27
C GLU A 116 -5.30 8.49 4.26
N HIS A 117 -5.85 8.85 3.09
CA HIS A 117 -6.04 7.95 1.96
C HIS A 117 -5.59 8.63 0.67
N ILE A 118 -4.65 7.99 -0.03
CA ILE A 118 -4.20 8.40 -1.36
C ILE A 118 -4.44 7.27 -2.37
N SER A 119 -4.68 7.65 -3.61
CA SER A 119 -4.81 6.73 -4.74
C SER A 119 -4.26 7.39 -6.00
N PHE A 120 -3.02 7.07 -6.34
CA PHE A 120 -2.36 7.61 -7.51
C PHE A 120 -2.48 6.69 -8.72
N THR A 121 -2.56 7.29 -9.90
CA THR A 121 -2.51 6.62 -11.20
C THR A 121 -1.61 7.40 -12.14
N THR A 122 -0.56 6.76 -12.65
CA THR A 122 0.41 7.39 -13.57
C THR A 122 0.85 6.43 -14.67
N SER A 123 1.52 6.94 -15.70
CA SER A 123 2.17 6.13 -16.73
C SER A 123 3.35 5.33 -16.16
N LYS A 124 3.84 4.36 -16.93
CA LYS A 124 5.02 3.60 -16.54
C LYS A 124 6.26 4.48 -16.61
N ILE A 125 6.86 4.74 -15.45
CA ILE A 125 8.13 5.47 -15.32
C ILE A 125 9.29 4.51 -15.61
N GLY A 126 10.15 4.85 -16.58
CA GLY A 126 11.31 4.04 -16.95
C GLY A 126 12.60 4.48 -16.26
N SER A 127 12.78 5.79 -16.06
CA SER A 127 14.00 6.37 -15.50
C SER A 127 13.78 7.73 -14.85
N LEU A 128 14.80 8.25 -14.17
CA LEU A 128 14.81 9.62 -13.65
C LEU A 128 14.72 10.69 -14.75
N ILE A 129 15.02 10.36 -16.01
CA ILE A 129 14.83 11.30 -17.13
C ILE A 129 13.33 11.59 -17.30
N ASP A 130 12.50 10.56 -17.25
CA ASP A 130 11.03 10.69 -17.37
C ASP A 130 10.47 11.52 -16.19
N VAL A 131 11.03 11.31 -15.00
CA VAL A 131 10.67 12.07 -13.79
C VAL A 131 10.99 13.56 -13.96
N ASN A 132 12.20 13.88 -14.41
CA ASN A 132 12.65 15.27 -14.56
C ASN A 132 11.92 16.03 -15.68
N GLN A 133 11.23 15.33 -16.58
CA GLN A 133 10.39 15.93 -17.63
C GLN A 133 8.94 16.17 -17.17
N CYS A 134 8.55 15.64 -16.01
CA CYS A 134 7.23 15.87 -15.44
C CYS A 134 7.08 17.33 -14.96
N LYS A 135 5.85 17.85 -15.00
CA LYS A 135 5.53 19.17 -14.45
C LYS A 135 5.69 19.21 -12.92
N ASP A 136 5.45 18.08 -12.28
CA ASP A 136 5.69 17.87 -10.86
C ASP A 136 6.82 16.83 -10.69
N ALA A 137 8.05 17.29 -10.93
CA ALA A 137 9.22 16.43 -10.86
C ALA A 137 9.55 15.98 -9.43
N ASP A 138 9.16 16.75 -8.41
CA ASP A 138 9.47 16.46 -7.01
C ASP A 138 8.53 15.38 -6.46
N GLY A 139 7.21 15.53 -6.64
CA GLY A 139 6.24 14.51 -6.23
C GLY A 139 6.42 13.20 -6.99
N LEU A 140 6.67 13.26 -8.30
CA LEU A 140 6.93 12.06 -9.09
C LEU A 140 8.26 11.37 -8.72
N ARG A 141 9.26 12.13 -8.24
CA ARG A 141 10.52 11.57 -7.71
C ARG A 141 10.30 10.88 -6.37
N CYS A 142 9.51 11.47 -5.49
CA CYS A 142 9.07 10.85 -4.24
C CYS A 142 8.40 9.48 -4.52
N PHE A 143 7.41 9.47 -5.42
CA PHE A 143 6.76 8.25 -5.88
C PHE A 143 7.75 7.21 -6.44
N TYR A 144 8.66 7.64 -7.33
CA TYR A 144 9.63 6.76 -7.98
C TYR A 144 10.56 6.04 -6.99
N TYR A 145 11.05 6.73 -5.96
CA TYR A 145 11.90 6.12 -4.94
C TYR A 145 11.12 5.24 -3.97
N LEU A 146 9.95 5.69 -3.49
CA LEU A 146 9.11 4.88 -2.62
C LEU A 146 8.76 3.53 -3.27
N VAL A 147 8.36 3.55 -4.55
CA VAL A 147 8.03 2.32 -5.28
C VAL A 147 9.21 1.35 -5.36
N GLN A 148 10.45 1.85 -5.46
CA GLN A 148 11.65 1.01 -5.44
C GLN A 148 11.88 0.38 -4.07
N ASP A 149 11.76 1.15 -2.99
CA ASP A 149 11.91 0.63 -1.63
C ASP A 149 10.87 -0.45 -1.32
N LEU A 150 9.61 -0.21 -1.70
CA LEU A 150 8.52 -1.19 -1.56
C LEU A 150 8.80 -2.48 -2.36
N LYS A 151 9.26 -2.35 -3.61
CA LYS A 151 9.64 -3.52 -4.43
C LYS A 151 10.78 -4.30 -3.80
N CYS A 152 11.82 -3.62 -3.33
CA CYS A 152 12.95 -4.26 -2.66
C CYS A 152 12.50 -5.08 -1.44
N MET A 153 11.63 -4.51 -0.62
CA MET A 153 11.07 -5.20 0.55
C MET A 153 10.24 -6.43 0.14
N VAL A 154 9.31 -6.26 -0.79
CA VAL A 154 8.42 -7.35 -1.24
C VAL A 154 9.20 -8.46 -1.93
N PHE A 155 10.15 -8.14 -2.81
CA PHE A 155 10.98 -9.14 -3.48
C PHE A 155 11.83 -9.94 -2.49
N SER A 156 12.35 -9.29 -1.44
CA SER A 156 13.06 -9.97 -0.36
C SER A 156 12.14 -10.93 0.41
N LEU A 157 10.95 -10.48 0.81
CA LEU A 157 9.97 -11.29 1.53
C LEU A 157 9.54 -12.52 0.71
N ILE A 158 9.14 -12.31 -0.54
CA ILE A 158 8.68 -13.37 -1.44
C ILE A 158 9.82 -14.32 -1.79
N GLY A 159 10.99 -13.79 -2.14
CA GLY A 159 12.15 -14.57 -2.54
C GLY A 159 12.65 -15.48 -1.42
N LEU A 160 12.80 -14.94 -0.20
CA LEU A 160 13.27 -15.72 0.95
C LEU A 160 12.23 -16.71 1.46
N HIS A 161 10.97 -16.30 1.56
CA HIS A 161 9.91 -17.16 2.12
C HIS A 161 9.56 -18.32 1.20
N PHE A 162 9.41 -18.07 -0.11
CA PHE A 162 9.01 -19.09 -1.07
C PHE A 162 10.18 -19.74 -1.82
N LYS A 163 11.41 -19.24 -1.66
CA LYS A 163 12.62 -19.71 -2.36
C LYS A 163 12.46 -19.66 -3.89
N ILE A 164 11.89 -18.57 -4.39
CA ILE A 164 11.67 -18.32 -5.81
C ILE A 164 12.40 -17.06 -6.26
N LYS A 165 12.61 -16.93 -7.58
CA LYS A 165 12.91 -15.62 -8.17
C LYS A 165 11.60 -14.83 -8.25
N PRO A 166 11.52 -13.64 -7.65
CA PRO A 166 10.31 -12.82 -7.68
C PRO A 166 10.17 -12.01 -8.99
N ILE A 167 10.94 -12.33 -10.03
CA ILE A 167 10.91 -11.70 -11.36
C ILE A 167 11.16 -12.80 -12.39
#